data_AF-W4LEN4-F1
#
_entry.id   AF-W4LEN4-F1
#
_cell.length_a   1.000
_cell.length_b   1.000
_cell.length_c   1.000
_cell.angle_alpha   90.00
_cell.angle_beta   90.00
_cell.angle_gamma   90.00
#
_symmetry.space_group_name_H-M   'P 1'
#
loop_
_entity.id
_entity.type
_entity.pdbx_description
1 polymer ?
#
loop_
_entity_poly.entity_id
_entity_poly.type
_entity_poly.pdbx_seq_one_letter_code
_entity_poly.pdbx_strand_id
1 'polypeptide(L)'
;MPLPKIAITISPAVLERLDQWAARKNQSRSRFIAEQLEKRLQELEDEAVTRLYNEVYGDEAALQENQKLTREMGRLAPRDDGDEVW
;
A
#
# COMPACT_ATOMS: atom_id res chain seq x y z
N MET A 1 -26.96 -5.39 -12.35
CA MET A 1 -26.71 -4.10 -13.02
C MET A 1 -25.75 -4.34 -14.18
N PRO A 2 -25.95 -3.73 -15.36
CA PRO A 2 -25.00 -3.87 -16.47
C PRO A 2 -23.66 -3.22 -16.09
N LEU A 3 -22.55 -3.92 -16.36
CA LEU A 3 -21.22 -3.39 -16.13
C LEU A 3 -20.94 -2.23 -17.12
N PRO A 4 -20.41 -1.10 -16.66
CA PRO A 4 -20.02 0.00 -17.54
C PRO A 4 -18.93 -0.48 -18.51
N LYS A 5 -19.11 -0.21 -19.81
CA LYS A 5 -18.12 -0.49 -20.86
C LYS A 5 -17.42 0.80 -21.22
N ILE A 6 -16.10 0.74 -21.33
CA ILE A 6 -15.26 1.90 -21.66
C ILE A 6 -14.46 1.55 -22.91
N ALA A 7 -14.38 2.49 -23.84
CA ALA A 7 -13.46 2.41 -24.98
C ALA A 7 -12.22 3.25 -24.66
N ILE A 8 -11.04 2.67 -24.83
CA ILE A 8 -9.77 3.36 -24.62
C ILE A 8 -8.95 3.33 -25.92
N THR A 9 -8.23 4.41 -26.20
CA THR A 9 -7.27 4.47 -27.30
C THR A 9 -5.87 4.30 -26.73
N ILE A 10 -5.11 3.37 -27.29
CA ILE A 10 -3.72 3.09 -26.89
C ILE A 10 -2.86 2.98 -28.15
N SER A 11 -1.56 3.21 -27.99
CA SER A 11 -0.63 3.09 -29.12
C SER A 11 -0.49 1.62 -29.57
N PRO A 12 -0.18 1.37 -30.86
CA PRO A 12 -0.01 0.01 -31.37
C PRO A 12 1.06 -0.79 -30.62
N ALA A 13 2.17 -0.15 -30.24
CA ALA A 13 3.23 -0.79 -29.47
C ALA A 13 2.78 -1.27 -28.08
N VAL A 14 1.85 -0.53 -27.44
CA VAL A 14 1.28 -0.94 -26.15
C VAL A 14 0.29 -2.08 -26.35
N LEU A 15 -0.52 -2.04 -27.41
CA LEU A 15 -1.46 -3.11 -27.73
C LEU A 15 -0.74 -4.44 -27.98
N GLU A 16 0.38 -4.43 -28.71
CA GLU A 16 1.16 -5.64 -28.97
C GLU A 16 1.72 -6.26 -27.68
N ARG A 17 2.24 -5.42 -26.78
CA ARG A 17 2.71 -5.88 -25.46
C ARG A 17 1.57 -6.45 -24.61
N LEU A 18 0.41 -5.80 -24.64
CA LEU A 18 -0.79 -6.27 -23.97
C LEU A 18 -1.18 -7.68 -24.44
N ASP A 19 -1.15 -7.90 -25.75
CA ASP A 19 -1.46 -9.20 -26.36
C ASP A 19 -0.50 -10.29 -25.91
N GLN A 20 0.79 -9.99 -25.90
CA GLN A 20 1.81 -10.91 -25.43
C GLN A 20 1.58 -11.29 -23.95
N TRP A 21 1.24 -10.32 -23.09
CA TRP A 21 0.97 -10.60 -21.67
C TRP A 21 -0.32 -11.37 -21.45
N ALA A 22 -1.40 -10.99 -22.14
CA ALA A 22 -2.69 -11.68 -22.07
C ALA A 22 -2.56 -13.14 -22.54
N ALA A 23 -1.81 -13.37 -23.63
CA ALA A 23 -1.51 -14.71 -24.14
C ALA A 23 -0.69 -15.54 -23.14
N ARG A 24 0.35 -14.97 -22.52
CA ARG A 24 1.16 -15.66 -21.50
C ARG A 24 0.33 -16.11 -20.30
N LYS A 25 -0.73 -15.37 -19.95
CA LYS A 25 -1.63 -15.69 -18.84
C LYS A 25 -2.87 -16.49 -19.28
N ASN A 26 -3.01 -16.80 -20.56
CA ASN A 26 -4.18 -17.47 -21.13
C ASN A 26 -5.51 -16.75 -20.77
N GLN A 27 -5.52 -15.42 -20.87
CA GLN A 27 -6.65 -14.56 -20.52
C GLN A 27 -7.02 -13.63 -21.68
N SER A 28 -8.24 -13.09 -21.66
CA SER A 28 -8.64 -12.04 -22.60
C SER A 28 -7.97 -10.71 -22.25
N ARG A 29 -7.79 -9.83 -23.25
CA ARG A 29 -7.27 -8.46 -23.07
C ARG A 29 -8.03 -7.72 -21.96
N SER A 30 -9.36 -7.74 -22.01
CA SER A 30 -10.20 -7.02 -21.05
C SER A 30 -10.01 -7.53 -19.62
N ARG A 31 -9.87 -8.85 -19.45
CA ARG A 31 -9.61 -9.45 -18.14
C ARG A 31 -8.23 -9.04 -17.63
N PHE A 32 -7.22 -9.13 -18.48
CA PHE A 32 -5.86 -8.71 -18.12
C PHE A 32 -5.81 -7.22 -17.73
N ILE A 33 -6.45 -6.34 -18.51
CA ILE A 33 -6.53 -4.91 -18.20
C ILE A 33 -7.22 -4.68 -16.85
N ALA A 34 -8.36 -5.33 -16.60
CA ALA A 34 -9.09 -5.18 -15.35
C ALA A 34 -8.25 -5.59 -14.13
N GLU A 35 -7.58 -6.74 -14.21
CA GLU A 35 -6.69 -7.22 -13.13
C GLU A 35 -5.51 -6.26 -12.89
N GLN A 36 -4.92 -5.68 -13.95
CA GLN A 36 -3.85 -4.70 -13.79
C GLN A 36 -4.34 -3.36 -13.22
N LEU A 37 -5.55 -2.91 -13.59
CA LEU A 37 -6.14 -1.69 -13.05
C LEU A 37 -6.48 -1.84 -11.57
N GLU A 38 -7.06 -2.97 -11.17
CA GLU A 38 -7.38 -3.27 -9.78
C GLU A 38 -6.11 -3.27 -8.92
N LYS A 39 -5.05 -3.95 -9.39
CA LYS A 39 -3.76 -3.95 -8.72
C LYS A 39 -3.18 -2.53 -8.59
N ARG A 40 -3.24 -1.73 -9.65
CA ARG A 40 -2.69 -0.36 -9.63
C ARG A 40 -3.49 0.57 -8.73
N LEU A 41 -4.81 0.39 -8.64
CA LEU A 41 -5.64 1.13 -7.70
C LEU A 41 -5.25 0.84 -6.25
N GLN A 42 -5.07 -0.44 -5.92
CA GLN A 42 -4.63 -0.85 -4.58
C GLN A 42 -3.25 -0.26 -4.23
N GLU A 43 -2.28 -0.31 -5.17
CA GLU A 43 -0.97 0.31 -4.97
C GLU A 43 -1.06 1.82 -4.72
N LEU A 44 -1.93 2.53 -5.44
CA LEU A 44 -2.14 3.96 -5.27
C LEU A 44 -2.83 4.29 -3.94
N GLU A 45 -3.74 3.44 -3.49
CA GLU A 45 -4.38 3.54 -2.16
C GLU A 45 -3.34 3.35 -1.06
N ASP A 46 -2.48 2.33 -1.16
CA ASP A 46 -1.40 2.08 -0.21
C ASP A 46 -0.38 3.24 -0.16
N GLU A 47 -0.02 3.79 -1.33
CA GLU A 47 0.84 4.99 -1.43
C GLU A 47 0.18 6.23 -0.80
N ALA A 48 -1.13 6.39 -0.95
CA ALA A 48 -1.88 7.49 -0.35
C ALA A 48 -1.97 7.35 1.17
N VAL A 49 -2.25 6.15 1.67
CA VAL A 49 -2.24 5.82 3.10
C VAL A 49 -0.86 6.09 3.69
N THR A 50 0.20 5.62 3.03
CA THR A 50 1.58 5.85 3.49
C THR A 50 1.91 7.34 3.56
N ARG A 51 1.50 8.14 2.56
CA ARG A 51 1.67 9.60 2.60
C ARG A 51 0.92 10.24 3.76
N LEU A 52 -0.34 9.86 3.99
CA LEU A 52 -1.12 10.37 5.11
C LEU A 52 -0.45 10.06 6.46
N TYR A 53 0.03 8.83 6.65
CA TYR A 53 0.77 8.45 7.87
C TYR A 53 2.04 9.29 8.04
N ASN A 54 2.82 9.47 6.97
CA ASN A 54 4.03 10.29 7.02
C ASN A 54 3.74 11.77 7.28
N GLU A 55 2.63 12.30 6.78
CA GLU A 55 2.22 13.68 7.09
C GLU A 55 1.78 13.83 8.55
N VAL A 56 1.09 12.84 9.11
CA VAL A 56 0.61 12.87 10.50
C VAL A 56 1.71 12.58 11.52
N TYR A 57 2.64 11.67 11.21
CA TYR A 57 3.68 11.22 12.13
C TYR A 57 5.10 11.70 11.78
N GLY A 58 5.27 12.39 10.65
CA GLY A 58 6.54 13.02 10.25
C GLY A 58 6.80 14.36 10.91
N ASP A 59 5.88 14.86 11.74
CA ASP A 59 6.11 16.05 12.55
C ASP A 59 7.13 15.74 13.66
N GLU A 60 8.29 16.38 13.56
CA GLU A 60 9.43 16.20 14.46
C GLU A 60 9.05 16.53 15.92
N ALA A 61 8.06 17.41 16.11
CA ALA A 61 7.48 17.71 17.41
C ALA A 61 6.70 16.52 18.00
N ALA A 62 5.87 15.86 17.19
CA ALA A 62 5.11 14.67 17.60
C ALA A 62 6.04 13.48 17.89
N LEU A 63 7.17 13.37 17.18
CA LEU A 63 8.20 12.37 17.46
C LEU A 63 8.87 12.63 18.82
N GLN A 64 9.25 13.88 19.12
CA GLN A 64 9.85 14.24 20.40
C GLN A 64 8.87 14.04 21.57
N GLU A 65 7.60 14.39 21.39
CA GLU A 65 6.55 14.17 22.38
C GLU A 65 6.33 12.67 22.62
N ASN A 66 6.23 11.84 21.57
CA ASN A 66 6.14 10.39 21.70
C ASN A 66 7.36 9.78 22.39
N GLN A 67 8.57 10.23 22.08
CA GLN A 67 9.79 9.77 22.76
C GLN A 67 9.80 10.14 24.24
N LYS A 68 9.33 11.34 24.58
CA LYS A 68 9.19 11.79 25.97
C LYS A 68 8.15 10.94 26.70
N LEU A 69 6.97 10.75 26.12
CA LEU A 69 5.89 9.93 26.68
C LEU A 69 6.32 8.48 26.87
N THR A 70 7.02 7.90 25.90
CA THR A 70 7.56 6.53 25.97
C THR A 70 8.56 6.39 27.12
N ARG A 71 9.44 7.39 27.33
CA ARG A 71 10.37 7.39 28.46
C ARG A 71 9.66 7.56 29.81
N GLU A 72 8.59 8.35 29.86
CA GLU A 72 7.78 8.53 31.08
C GLU A 72 6.99 7.26 31.42
N MET A 73 6.37 6.62 30.43
CA MET A 73 5.70 5.32 30.58
C MET A 73 6.67 4.21 30.97
N GLY A 74 7.88 4.17 30.39
CA GLY A 74 8.92 3.20 30.78
C GLY A 74 9.49 3.41 32.19
N ARG A 75 9.30 4.59 32.80
CA ARG A 75 9.61 4.84 34.21
C ARG A 75 8.48 4.46 35.15
N LEU A 76 7.25 4.45 34.65
CA LEU A 76 6.04 4.04 35.38
C LEU A 76 5.74 2.55 35.23
N ALA A 77 6.27 1.90 34.19
CA ALA A 77 6.28 0.46 34.06
C ALA A 77 7.03 -0.12 35.27
N PRO A 78 6.42 -1.05 36.03
CA PRO A 78 7.16 -1.80 37.01
C PRO A 78 8.37 -2.40 36.29
N ARG A 79 9.57 -2.19 36.82
CA ARG A 79 10.65 -3.11 36.49
C ARG A 79 10.16 -4.47 36.98
N ASP A 80 9.78 -5.31 36.03
CA ASP A 80 9.79 -6.73 36.31
C ASP A 80 11.27 -7.08 36.46
N ASP A 81 11.75 -7.00 37.71
CA ASP A 81 13.02 -7.56 38.13
C ASP A 81 12.85 -9.09 38.10
N GLY A 82 12.63 -9.61 36.88
CA GLY A 82 12.49 -11.03 36.61
C GLY A 82 13.84 -11.70 36.77
N ASP A 83 14.19 -12.05 38.01
CA ASP A 83 14.90 -13.29 38.30
C ASP A 83 14.01 -14.45 37.82
N GLU A 84 13.91 -14.65 36.50
CA GLU A 84 13.52 -15.93 35.93
C GLU A 84 14.68 -16.47 35.11
N VAL A 85 15.36 -17.42 35.74
CA VAL A 85 16.25 -18.39 35.09
C VAL A 85 15.44 -19.17 34.05
N TRP A 86 15.80 -19.01 32.78
CA TRP A 86 15.66 -20.03 31.74
C TRP A 86 16.93 -20.09 30.90
#